data_AF-A0A8T1EX36-F1
#
_entry.id   AF-A0A8T1EX36-F1
#
_cell.length_a   1.000
_cell.length_b   1.000
_cell.length_c   1.000
_cell.angle_alpha   90.00
_cell.angle_beta   90.00
_cell.angle_gamma   90.00
#
_symmetry.space_group_name_H-M   'P 1'
#
loop_
_entity.id
_entity.type
_entity.pdbx_description
1 polymer ?
#
loop_
_entity_poly.entity_id
_entity_poly.type
_entity_poly.pdbx_seq_one_letter_code
_entity_poly.pdbx_strand_id
1 'polypeptide(L)'
;MTPIFKNTLIDCSDENIIGQHMFEYNEARKQSRAKPARKLIGSYFGEKILIYAPLLKWYIAHGMEITKTYGFIKASSHKAFAPFMEAVSNARREGDADKSKAMIAEMMKLVGNSAFGRSGMDMSKHKEIKYESSDKAIENKIEHFTFHGLEELNDACEIIMKKRRLKNKNPIHLSIAIYQLAKLRMLQFYYDCIDFYIDRSDFQYQEMDTDSAYIAFSCENPFQDCIKPELREHFKQHKYDWFPRDYNNDVAKFDRRTPGLFKDEWSGDAMVSLSSKNYICYLPDESYKVKVSAKGVQQGGGRNSDVLNPDGFETVVRDRITLQGTKKGFRLSKETKSIITYSQTKTALNYYYDKRRVLEDGITTVALDI
;
A
#
# COMPACT_ATOMS: atom_id res chain seq x y z
N MET A 1 4.74 -4.72 -14.71
CA MET A 1 4.68 -4.30 -13.29
C MET A 1 6.10 -4.14 -12.75
N THR A 2 6.45 -3.02 -12.11
CA THR A 2 7.82 -2.83 -11.59
C THR A 2 8.10 -3.75 -10.38
N PRO A 3 9.20 -4.54 -10.38
CA PRO A 3 9.49 -5.48 -9.29
C PRO A 3 10.15 -4.84 -8.06
N ILE A 4 10.94 -3.77 -8.24
CA ILE A 4 11.66 -3.14 -7.14
C ILE A 4 10.82 -2.01 -6.54
N PHE A 5 10.76 -1.98 -5.20
CA PHE A 5 10.25 -0.81 -4.46
C PHE A 5 11.42 -0.17 -3.73
N LYS A 6 11.63 1.13 -3.96
CA LYS A 6 12.70 1.88 -3.30
C LYS A 6 12.25 3.26 -2.90
N ASN A 7 12.85 3.76 -1.83
CA ASN A 7 12.66 5.13 -1.38
C ASN A 7 13.79 5.98 -1.98
N THR A 8 13.45 6.84 -2.94
CA THR A 8 14.42 7.69 -3.64
C THR A 8 13.96 9.15 -3.62
N LEU A 9 14.89 10.09 -3.81
CA LEU A 9 14.56 11.49 -4.00
C LEU A 9 13.93 11.64 -5.38
N ILE A 10 12.74 12.22 -5.43
CA ILE A 10 12.14 12.69 -6.68
C ILE A 10 12.34 14.19 -6.71
N ASP A 11 13.21 14.66 -7.61
CA ASP A 11 13.33 16.08 -7.90
C ASP A 11 12.29 16.47 -8.96
N CYS A 12 11.19 17.04 -8.50
CA CYS A 12 10.09 17.48 -9.38
C CYS A 12 10.38 18.81 -10.09
N SER A 13 11.58 19.37 -9.93
CA SER A 13 12.07 20.48 -10.74
C SER A 13 13.01 20.03 -11.86
N ASP A 14 13.29 18.74 -11.96
CA ASP A 14 13.99 18.15 -13.11
C ASP A 14 12.98 17.47 -14.04
N GLU A 15 12.81 18.05 -15.23
CA GLU A 15 11.95 17.55 -16.29
C GLU A 15 12.29 16.10 -16.68
N ASN A 16 13.57 15.72 -16.65
CA ASN A 16 14.00 14.37 -17.04
C ASN A 16 13.49 13.31 -16.06
N ILE A 17 13.25 13.67 -14.80
CA ILE A 17 12.75 12.75 -13.79
C ILE A 17 11.25 12.53 -14.00
N ILE A 18 10.44 13.58 -13.89
CA ILE A 18 8.97 13.47 -13.84
C ILE A 18 8.29 13.54 -15.21
N GLY A 19 9.04 13.89 -16.26
CA GLY A 19 8.56 14.12 -17.63
C GLY A 19 8.01 15.53 -17.83
N GLN A 20 8.07 16.00 -19.09
CA GLN A 20 7.64 17.33 -19.51
C GLN A 20 6.23 17.68 -19.01
N HIS A 21 5.25 16.80 -19.22
CA HIS A 21 3.85 17.05 -18.88
C HIS A 21 3.64 17.38 -17.39
N MET A 22 4.23 16.58 -16.47
CA MET A 22 4.09 16.83 -15.03
C MET A 22 4.99 17.97 -14.54
N PHE A 23 6.12 18.22 -15.22
CA PHE A 23 6.97 19.37 -14.95
C PHE A 23 6.24 20.68 -15.26
N GLU A 24 5.68 20.83 -16.46
CA GLU A 24 4.91 22.01 -16.86
C GLU A 24 3.70 22.22 -15.93
N TYR A 25 2.97 21.15 -15.60
CA TYR A 25 1.87 21.22 -14.63
C TYR A 25 2.35 21.68 -13.24
N ASN A 26 3.54 21.24 -12.81
CA ASN A 26 4.10 21.65 -11.53
C ASN A 26 4.46 23.13 -11.51
N GLU A 27 5.08 23.63 -12.59
CA GLU A 27 5.46 25.03 -12.73
C GLU A 27 4.24 25.95 -12.79
N ALA A 28 3.18 25.53 -13.50
CA ALA A 28 1.91 26.27 -13.57
C ALA A 28 1.26 26.49 -12.20
N ARG A 29 1.55 25.65 -11.20
CA ARG A 29 1.01 25.77 -9.82
C ARG A 29 1.68 26.87 -8.99
N LYS A 30 2.74 27.52 -9.47
CA LYS A 30 3.42 28.65 -8.82
C LYS A 30 3.74 28.38 -7.34
N GLN A 31 3.11 29.10 -6.42
CA GLN A 31 3.33 28.99 -4.97
C GLN A 31 2.95 27.60 -4.41
N SER A 32 2.07 26.88 -5.11
CA SER A 32 1.59 25.54 -4.73
C SER A 32 2.37 24.42 -5.41
N ARG A 33 3.52 24.71 -6.03
CA ARG A 33 4.38 23.71 -6.66
C ARG A 33 4.82 22.64 -5.65
N ALA A 34 4.87 21.40 -6.12
CA ALA A 34 5.51 20.34 -5.39
C ALA A 34 7.00 20.65 -5.21
N LYS A 35 7.56 20.13 -4.11
CA LYS A 35 8.98 20.27 -3.79
C LYS A 35 9.66 18.91 -3.84
N PRO A 36 10.97 18.87 -4.12
CA PRO A 36 11.74 17.63 -4.09
C PRO A 36 11.54 16.90 -2.76
N ALA A 37 11.24 15.61 -2.84
CA ALA A 37 10.96 14.81 -1.66
C ALA A 37 11.32 13.34 -1.87
N ARG A 38 11.72 12.69 -0.78
CA ARG A 38 11.94 11.25 -0.75
C ARG A 38 10.62 10.50 -0.74
N LYS A 39 10.37 9.69 -1.77
CA LYS A 39 9.12 8.95 -1.95
C LYS A 39 9.40 7.48 -2.28
N LEU A 40 8.48 6.61 -1.85
CA LEU A 40 8.48 5.21 -2.25
C LEU A 40 7.90 5.11 -3.68
N ILE A 41 8.66 4.52 -4.59
CA ILE A 41 8.28 4.28 -5.99
C ILE A 41 8.50 2.81 -6.37
N GLY A 42 7.81 2.39 -7.44
CA GLY A 42 8.16 1.18 -8.18
C GLY A 42 9.22 1.50 -9.24
N SER A 43 10.25 0.66 -9.38
CA SER A 43 11.36 0.83 -10.31
C SER A 43 11.80 -0.52 -10.88
N TYR A 44 12.49 -0.48 -12.02
CA TYR A 44 13.19 -1.63 -12.59
C TYR A 44 14.64 -1.76 -12.08
N PHE A 45 15.11 -0.77 -11.32
CA PHE A 45 16.48 -0.70 -10.81
C PHE A 45 16.50 -0.60 -9.28
N GLY A 46 17.51 -1.21 -8.65
CA GLY A 46 17.74 -1.09 -7.21
C GLY A 46 19.22 -1.12 -6.87
N GLU A 47 19.65 -0.25 -5.97
CA GLU A 47 21.03 -0.24 -5.45
C GLU A 47 21.03 -0.67 -3.98
N LYS A 48 21.97 -1.55 -3.60
CA LYS A 48 22.20 -1.98 -2.20
C LYS A 48 20.93 -2.44 -1.49
N ILE A 49 20.08 -3.18 -2.19
CA ILE A 49 18.86 -3.76 -1.64
C ILE A 49 19.11 -5.17 -1.09
N LEU A 50 18.55 -5.47 0.08
CA LEU A 50 18.55 -6.82 0.64
C LEU A 50 17.39 -7.61 0.01
N ILE A 51 17.69 -8.66 -0.75
CA ILE A 51 16.71 -9.48 -1.44
C ILE A 51 16.71 -10.90 -0.87
N TYR A 52 15.52 -11.42 -0.58
CA TYR A 52 15.31 -12.79 -0.10
C TYR A 52 15.48 -13.77 -1.26
N ALA A 53 16.14 -14.90 -1.01
CA ALA A 53 16.60 -15.80 -2.08
C ALA A 53 15.49 -16.26 -3.06
N PRO A 54 14.25 -16.61 -2.64
CA PRO A 54 13.17 -16.95 -3.57
C PRO A 54 12.81 -15.82 -4.53
N LEU A 55 12.72 -14.58 -4.03
CA LEU A 55 12.42 -13.41 -4.86
C LEU A 55 13.57 -13.11 -5.82
N LEU A 56 14.82 -13.23 -5.36
CA LEU A 56 15.99 -13.03 -6.20
C LEU A 56 16.07 -14.06 -7.34
N LYS A 57 15.81 -15.34 -7.04
CA LYS A 57 15.75 -16.40 -8.06
C LYS A 57 14.70 -16.10 -9.12
N TRP A 58 13.51 -15.67 -8.69
CA TRP A 58 12.44 -15.29 -9.59
C TRP A 58 12.83 -14.07 -10.44
N TYR A 59 13.47 -13.05 -9.88
CA TYR A 59 14.00 -11.89 -10.62
C TYR A 59 14.99 -12.30 -11.72
N ILE A 60 15.95 -13.16 -11.41
CA ILE A 60 16.94 -13.63 -12.40
C ILE A 60 16.25 -14.41 -13.53
N ALA A 61 15.29 -15.28 -13.18
CA ALA A 61 14.50 -16.02 -14.17
C ALA A 61 13.69 -15.12 -15.10
N HIS A 62 13.36 -13.89 -14.66
CA HIS A 62 12.64 -12.88 -15.43
C HIS A 62 13.56 -11.79 -16.02
N GLY A 63 14.86 -12.08 -16.15
CA GLY A 63 15.81 -11.23 -16.86
C GLY A 63 16.43 -10.09 -16.05
N MET A 64 16.25 -10.06 -14.72
CA MET A 64 17.01 -9.10 -13.90
C MET A 64 18.47 -9.53 -13.74
N GLU A 65 19.37 -8.58 -13.95
CA GLU A 65 20.81 -8.80 -13.82
C GLU A 65 21.35 -8.31 -12.48
N ILE A 66 22.23 -9.09 -11.86
CA ILE A 66 22.96 -8.69 -10.67
C ILE A 66 24.27 -8.02 -11.12
N THR A 67 24.37 -6.71 -10.95
CA THR A 67 25.59 -5.97 -11.28
C THR A 67 26.64 -6.01 -10.17
N LYS A 68 26.22 -6.12 -8.90
CA LYS A 68 27.12 -6.13 -7.74
C LYS A 68 26.53 -6.84 -6.53
N THR A 69 27.34 -7.67 -5.87
CA THR A 69 27.01 -8.32 -4.59
C THR A 69 27.81 -7.71 -3.44
N TYR A 70 27.16 -7.43 -2.31
CA TYR A 70 27.78 -6.80 -1.14
C TYR A 70 27.98 -7.75 0.04
N GLY A 71 27.13 -8.77 0.16
CA GLY A 71 27.17 -9.73 1.26
C GLY A 71 26.02 -10.71 1.20
N PHE A 72 26.13 -11.77 1.99
CA PHE A 72 25.17 -12.86 2.04
C PHE A 72 24.81 -13.15 3.50
N ILE A 73 23.52 -13.35 3.76
CA ILE A 73 23.02 -13.78 5.06
C ILE A 73 22.47 -15.18 4.87
N LYS A 74 23.13 -16.17 5.48
CA LYS A 74 22.64 -17.54 5.46
C LYS A 74 21.36 -17.63 6.31
N ALA A 75 20.31 -18.18 5.72
CA ALA A 75 19.05 -18.44 6.39
C ALA A 75 18.56 -19.84 6.04
N SER A 76 17.90 -20.50 6.99
CA SER A 76 17.25 -21.80 6.80
C SER A 76 15.74 -21.59 6.77
N SER A 77 15.07 -22.16 5.77
CA SER A 77 13.61 -22.09 5.67
C SER A 77 12.95 -23.06 6.64
N HIS A 78 11.97 -22.58 7.41
CA HIS A 78 11.17 -23.40 8.31
C HIS A 78 9.69 -22.99 8.23
N LYS A 79 8.79 -23.92 8.57
CA LYS A 79 7.32 -23.69 8.62
C LYS A 79 6.80 -23.54 10.06
N ALA A 80 7.60 -22.96 10.96
CA ALA A 80 7.29 -22.87 12.38
C ALA A 80 5.97 -22.12 12.69
N PHE A 81 5.53 -21.24 11.80
CA PHE A 81 4.28 -20.47 11.94
C PHE A 81 3.08 -21.10 11.23
N ALA A 82 3.20 -22.30 10.62
CA ALA A 82 2.08 -22.94 9.94
C ALA A 82 0.87 -23.17 10.87
N PRO A 83 1.02 -23.74 12.09
CA PRO A 83 -0.12 -23.92 12.99
C PRO A 83 -0.79 -22.59 13.38
N PHE A 84 0.00 -21.53 13.55
CA PHE A 84 -0.50 -20.20 13.85
C PHE A 84 -1.35 -19.64 12.70
N MET A 85 -0.86 -19.73 11.46
CA MET A 85 -1.57 -19.22 10.29
C MET A 85 -2.79 -20.09 9.91
N GLU A 86 -2.73 -21.40 10.19
CA GLU A 86 -3.88 -22.30 10.07
C GLU A 86 -4.98 -21.91 11.06
N ALA A 87 -4.64 -21.62 12.31
CA ALA A 87 -5.61 -21.14 13.30
C ALA A 87 -6.28 -19.83 12.88
N VAL A 88 -5.52 -18.87 12.33
CA VAL A 88 -6.08 -17.62 11.77
C VAL A 88 -7.03 -17.92 10.62
N SER A 89 -6.63 -18.78 9.68
CA SER A 89 -7.44 -19.11 8.50
C SER A 89 -8.72 -19.86 8.88
N ASN A 90 -8.64 -20.81 9.81
CA ASN A 90 -9.78 -21.57 10.30
C ASN A 90 -10.78 -20.68 11.05
N ALA A 91 -10.31 -19.80 11.93
CA ALA A 91 -11.19 -18.84 12.60
C ALA A 91 -11.93 -17.93 11.61
N ARG A 92 -11.27 -17.53 10.52
CA ARG A 92 -11.91 -16.76 9.44
C ARG A 92 -12.92 -17.56 8.64
N ARG A 93 -12.65 -18.85 8.38
CA ARG A 93 -13.62 -19.76 7.73
C ARG A 93 -14.85 -19.96 8.61
N GLU A 94 -14.65 -20.15 9.90
CA GLU A 94 -15.76 -20.28 10.87
C GLU A 94 -16.60 -19.01 10.96
N GLY A 95 -15.99 -17.82 10.98
CA GLY A 95 -16.72 -16.56 11.00
C GLY A 95 -17.50 -16.26 9.72
N ASP A 96 -17.08 -16.80 8.57
CA ASP A 96 -17.85 -16.71 7.32
C ASP A 96 -19.06 -17.68 7.33
N ALA A 97 -18.93 -18.84 8.00
CA ALA A 97 -20.00 -19.82 8.13
C ALA A 97 -21.02 -19.46 9.22
N ASP A 98 -20.58 -18.81 10.30
CA ASP A 98 -21.37 -18.44 11.47
C ASP A 98 -21.16 -16.97 11.84
N LYS A 99 -22.19 -16.14 11.61
CA LYS A 99 -22.17 -14.70 11.91
C LYS A 99 -21.91 -14.39 13.39
N SER A 100 -22.24 -15.30 14.32
CA SER A 100 -21.96 -15.11 15.75
C SER A 100 -20.44 -15.09 16.04
N LYS A 101 -19.64 -15.73 15.18
CA LYS A 101 -18.18 -15.79 15.27
C LYS A 101 -17.47 -14.70 14.46
N ALA A 102 -18.20 -13.81 13.78
CA ALA A 102 -17.62 -12.75 12.96
C ALA A 102 -16.64 -11.85 13.74
N MET A 103 -16.93 -11.56 15.01
CA MET A 103 -16.03 -10.79 15.88
C MET A 103 -14.70 -11.52 16.09
N ILE A 104 -14.76 -12.82 16.38
CA ILE A 104 -13.57 -13.66 16.60
C ILE A 104 -12.73 -13.73 15.32
N ALA A 105 -13.37 -13.87 14.16
CA ALA A 105 -12.70 -13.87 12.87
C ALA A 105 -11.93 -12.57 12.59
N GLU A 106 -12.54 -11.41 12.85
CA GLU A 106 -11.85 -10.11 12.69
C GLU A 106 -10.74 -9.90 13.74
N MET A 107 -10.92 -10.37 14.98
CA MET A 107 -9.85 -10.36 15.99
C MET A 107 -8.67 -11.25 15.56
N MET A 108 -8.92 -12.46 15.07
CA MET A 108 -7.87 -13.38 14.62
C MET A 108 -7.14 -12.85 13.38
N LYS A 109 -7.84 -12.19 12.46
CA LYS A 109 -7.23 -11.45 11.35
C LYS A 109 -6.30 -10.35 11.85
N LEU A 110 -6.72 -9.57 12.85
CA LEU A 110 -5.88 -8.54 13.47
C LEU A 110 -4.64 -9.16 14.16
N VAL A 111 -4.80 -10.27 14.89
CA VAL A 111 -3.69 -11.02 15.51
C VAL A 111 -2.69 -11.49 14.45
N GLY A 112 -3.16 -12.10 13.36
CA GLY A 112 -2.31 -12.52 12.23
C GLY A 112 -1.51 -11.36 11.63
N ASN A 113 -2.19 -10.24 11.31
CA ASN A 113 -1.55 -9.09 10.69
C ASN A 113 -0.62 -8.32 11.65
N SER A 114 -0.97 -8.25 12.93
CA SER A 114 -0.16 -7.56 13.96
C SER A 114 1.10 -8.32 14.33
N ALA A 115 1.12 -9.66 14.24
CA ALA A 115 2.33 -10.46 14.45
C ALA A 115 3.43 -10.07 13.45
N PHE A 116 3.07 -9.88 12.17
CA PHE A 116 3.97 -9.33 11.16
C PHE A 116 4.46 -7.93 11.57
N GLY A 117 3.56 -6.99 11.86
CA GLY A 117 3.92 -5.63 12.25
C GLY A 117 4.84 -5.57 13.48
N ARG A 118 4.62 -6.47 14.45
CA ARG A 118 5.45 -6.58 15.64
C ARG A 118 6.86 -7.08 15.34
N SER A 119 7.00 -8.06 14.44
CA SER A 119 8.32 -8.57 14.03
C SER A 119 9.18 -7.49 13.37
N GLY A 120 8.58 -6.52 12.70
CA GLY A 120 9.26 -5.47 11.93
C GLY A 120 9.40 -4.14 12.67
N MET A 121 9.01 -4.10 13.95
CA MET A 121 8.98 -2.88 14.73
C MET A 121 10.39 -2.33 14.96
N ASP A 122 10.57 -1.07 14.52
CA ASP A 122 11.81 -0.32 14.67
C ASP A 122 11.97 0.21 16.10
N MET A 123 12.67 -0.57 16.92
CA MET A 123 12.95 -0.24 18.31
C MET A 123 13.79 1.04 18.48
N SER A 124 14.49 1.50 17.44
CA SER A 124 15.34 2.71 17.51
C SER A 124 14.52 4.00 17.62
N LYS A 125 13.28 3.97 17.14
CA LYS A 125 12.36 5.12 17.22
C LYS A 125 11.68 5.24 18.58
N HIS A 126 11.77 4.23 19.43
CA HIS A 126 11.12 4.25 20.74
C HIS A 126 11.78 5.29 21.64
N LYS A 127 10.96 6.15 22.24
CA LYS A 127 11.37 7.17 23.20
C LYS A 127 11.06 6.70 24.62
N GLU A 128 11.62 7.40 25.59
CA GLU A 128 11.27 7.32 27.01
C GLU A 128 10.64 8.65 27.38
N ILE A 129 9.46 8.60 28.00
CA ILE A 129 8.74 9.79 28.43
C ILE A 129 8.93 9.92 29.94
N LYS A 130 9.26 11.13 30.39
CA LYS A 130 9.38 11.49 31.82
C LYS A 130 8.51 12.71 32.09
N TYR A 131 8.02 12.81 33.31
CA TYR A 131 7.28 13.98 33.78
C TYR A 131 8.07 14.61 34.92
N GLU A 132 8.34 15.91 34.81
CA GLU A 132 9.11 16.66 35.82
C GLU A 132 8.44 18.02 36.05
N SER A 133 8.31 18.44 37.29
CA SER A 133 7.69 19.73 37.67
C SER A 133 8.67 20.71 38.31
N SER A 134 9.87 20.25 38.67
CA SER A 134 10.92 21.10 39.24
C SER A 134 11.77 21.68 38.11
N ASP A 135 11.92 23.00 38.07
CA ASP A 135 12.76 23.71 37.09
C ASP A 135 14.17 23.12 37.02
N LYS A 136 14.79 22.88 38.18
CA LYS A 136 16.11 22.25 38.26
C LYS A 136 16.12 20.84 37.66
N ALA A 137 15.08 20.04 37.89
CA ALA A 137 14.99 18.71 37.29
C ALA A 137 14.81 18.79 35.77
N ILE A 138 14.00 19.74 35.30
CA ILE A 138 13.76 20.00 33.88
C ILE A 138 15.04 20.41 33.17
N GLU A 139 15.77 21.41 33.69
CA GLU A 139 17.06 21.87 33.15
C GLU A 139 18.05 20.71 33.01
N ASN A 140 18.23 19.92 34.07
CA ASN A 140 19.10 18.75 34.06
C ASN A 140 18.74 17.72 32.97
N LYS A 141 17.45 17.58 32.62
CA LYS A 141 17.02 16.67 31.54
C LYS A 141 17.24 17.27 30.16
N ILE A 142 17.04 18.58 29.99
CA ILE A 142 17.28 19.29 28.72
C ILE A 142 18.76 19.20 28.34
N GLU A 143 19.65 19.38 29.31
CA GLU A 143 21.10 19.30 29.10
C GLU A 143 21.60 17.87 28.85
N HIS A 144 20.82 16.86 29.23
CA HIS A 144 21.21 15.47 29.03
C HIS A 144 21.27 15.13 27.53
N PHE A 145 22.36 14.51 27.08
CA PHE A 145 22.61 14.20 25.66
C PHE A 145 21.55 13.33 24.96
N THR A 146 20.66 12.68 25.71
CA THR A 146 19.53 11.93 25.15
C THR A 146 18.25 12.73 25.05
N PHE A 147 18.24 14.01 25.41
CA PHE A 147 17.10 14.88 25.24
C PHE A 147 16.64 14.90 23.77
N HIS A 148 15.32 14.90 23.57
CA HIS A 148 14.71 14.93 22.24
C HIS A 148 13.71 16.06 22.07
N GLY A 149 12.92 16.33 23.11
CA GLY A 149 11.91 17.38 23.10
C GLY A 149 11.25 17.51 24.46
N LEU A 150 10.52 18.60 24.63
CA LEU A 150 9.78 18.93 25.83
C LEU A 150 8.42 19.50 25.42
N GLU A 151 7.39 19.13 26.16
CA GLU A 151 6.05 19.71 26.05
C GLU A 151 5.59 20.17 27.44
N GLU A 152 5.36 21.47 27.60
CA GLU A 152 4.86 22.05 28.84
C GLU A 152 3.40 21.63 29.07
N LEU A 153 3.12 21.16 30.28
CA LEU A 153 1.78 20.86 30.76
C LEU A 153 1.32 21.98 31.70
N ASN A 154 0.29 21.74 32.52
CA ASN A 154 -0.13 22.73 33.52
C ASN A 154 0.93 22.87 34.61
N ASP A 155 1.17 21.79 35.35
CA ASP A 155 1.98 21.81 36.57
C ASP A 155 3.28 21.00 36.43
N ALA A 156 3.62 20.60 35.20
CA ALA A 156 4.78 19.78 34.88
C ALA A 156 5.19 19.94 33.41
N CYS A 157 6.33 19.36 33.04
CA CYS A 157 6.77 19.18 31.68
C CYS A 157 6.79 17.69 31.32
N GLU A 158 6.26 17.34 30.15
CA GLU A 158 6.52 16.06 29.51
C GLU A 158 7.87 16.16 28.77
N ILE A 159 8.83 15.34 29.19
CA ILE A 159 10.19 15.32 28.63
C ILE A 159 10.39 14.04 27.83
N ILE A 160 10.65 14.21 26.54
CA ILE A 160 10.87 13.12 25.60
C ILE A 160 12.37 12.87 25.48
N MET A 161 12.79 11.65 25.82
CA MET A 161 14.18 11.21 25.83
C MET A 161 14.39 10.10 24.79
N LYS A 162 15.55 10.10 24.13
CA LYS A 162 16.06 8.96 23.35
C LYS A 162 16.54 7.87 24.31
N LYS A 163 16.43 6.60 23.90
CA LYS A 163 16.97 5.48 24.67
C LYS A 163 18.48 5.36 24.45
N ARG A 164 19.25 5.34 25.53
CA ARG A 164 20.72 5.14 25.49
C ARG A 164 21.10 3.75 25.00
N ARG A 165 20.33 2.72 25.36
CA ARG A 165 20.55 1.32 24.96
C ARG A 165 19.27 0.78 24.35
N LEU A 166 19.40 0.16 23.17
CA LEU A 166 18.29 -0.45 22.46
C LEU A 166 18.39 -1.96 22.58
N LYS A 167 17.38 -2.60 23.16
CA LYS A 167 17.29 -4.06 23.20
C LYS A 167 16.43 -4.53 22.03
N ASN A 168 17.09 -4.89 20.93
CA ASN A 168 16.39 -5.41 19.75
C ASN A 168 16.04 -6.89 19.94
N LYS A 169 14.80 -7.18 20.34
CA LYS A 169 14.29 -8.54 20.52
C LYS A 169 13.41 -9.00 19.35
N ASN A 170 13.14 -8.12 18.39
CA ASN A 170 12.18 -8.42 17.34
C ASN A 170 12.88 -9.22 16.22
N PRO A 171 12.24 -10.28 15.71
CA PRO A 171 12.78 -11.08 14.63
C PRO A 171 12.58 -10.37 13.27
N ILE A 172 13.27 -9.24 13.05
CA ILE A 172 13.09 -8.35 11.88
C ILE A 172 13.26 -9.09 10.54
N HIS A 173 14.11 -10.12 10.50
CA HIS A 173 14.31 -10.97 9.33
C HIS A 173 13.00 -11.64 8.86
N LEU A 174 12.08 -11.95 9.78
CA LEU A 174 10.76 -12.50 9.42
C LEU A 174 9.95 -11.49 8.63
N SER A 175 9.91 -10.22 9.04
CA SER A 175 9.17 -9.18 8.31
C SER A 175 9.74 -8.95 6.93
N ILE A 176 11.08 -8.98 6.81
CA ILE A 176 11.76 -8.86 5.51
C ILE A 176 11.35 -10.02 4.60
N ALA A 177 11.38 -11.27 5.11
CA ALA A 177 10.98 -12.44 4.34
C ALA A 177 9.50 -12.41 3.95
N ILE A 178 8.59 -12.15 4.91
CA ILE A 178 7.14 -12.11 4.69
C ILE A 178 6.80 -11.05 3.63
N TYR A 179 7.34 -9.84 3.74
CA TYR A 179 7.05 -8.77 2.79
C TYR A 179 7.56 -9.10 1.37
N GLN A 180 8.75 -9.70 1.27
CA GLN A 180 9.32 -10.08 -0.02
C GLN A 180 8.60 -11.28 -0.66
N LEU A 181 8.13 -12.24 0.13
CA LEU A 181 7.33 -13.36 -0.36
C LEU A 181 5.91 -12.92 -0.78
N ALA A 182 5.29 -12.01 -0.05
CA ALA A 182 4.02 -11.40 -0.45
C ALA A 182 4.18 -10.64 -1.78
N LYS A 183 5.27 -9.86 -1.92
CA LYS A 183 5.60 -9.21 -3.19
C LYS A 183 5.83 -10.21 -4.31
N LEU A 184 6.60 -11.27 -4.05
CA LEU A 184 6.83 -12.35 -5.02
C LEU A 184 5.49 -12.88 -5.52
N ARG A 185 4.54 -13.17 -4.61
CA ARG A 185 3.23 -13.70 -5.00
C ARG A 185 2.43 -12.75 -5.89
N MET A 186 2.47 -11.44 -5.63
CA MET A 186 1.84 -10.43 -6.50
C MET A 186 2.51 -10.35 -7.88
N LEU A 187 3.84 -10.45 -7.93
CA LEU A 187 4.58 -10.44 -9.19
C LEU A 187 4.31 -11.70 -10.01
N GLN A 188 4.30 -12.87 -9.36
CA GLN A 188 3.92 -14.14 -9.97
C GLN A 188 2.48 -14.08 -10.51
N PHE A 189 1.56 -13.48 -9.78
CA PHE A 189 0.19 -13.31 -10.30
C PHE A 189 0.16 -12.46 -11.56
N TYR A 190 0.90 -11.35 -11.59
CA TYR A 190 0.95 -10.51 -12.79
C TYR A 190 1.64 -11.19 -13.97
N TYR A 191 2.84 -11.73 -13.78
CA TYR A 191 3.69 -12.24 -14.86
C TYR A 191 3.41 -13.71 -15.19
N ASP A 192 3.30 -14.57 -14.18
CA ASP A 192 3.20 -16.03 -14.35
C ASP A 192 1.73 -16.51 -14.47
N CYS A 193 0.76 -15.60 -14.27
CA CYS A 193 -0.66 -15.88 -14.46
C CYS A 193 -1.28 -14.94 -15.50
N ILE A 194 -1.46 -13.65 -15.18
CA ILE A 194 -2.18 -12.72 -16.08
C ILE A 194 -1.47 -12.58 -17.43
N ASP A 195 -0.21 -12.14 -17.45
CA ASP A 195 0.57 -11.94 -18.68
C ASP A 195 0.87 -13.25 -19.43
N PHE A 196 1.07 -14.34 -18.68
CA PHE A 196 1.31 -15.64 -19.27
C PHE A 196 0.10 -16.13 -20.07
N TYR A 197 -1.10 -16.10 -19.49
CA TYR A 197 -2.30 -16.68 -20.10
C TYR A 197 -3.10 -15.74 -20.99
N ILE A 198 -3.03 -14.43 -20.78
CA ILE A 198 -3.86 -13.43 -21.47
C ILE A 198 -2.96 -12.52 -22.32
N ASP A 199 -3.39 -12.17 -23.54
CA ASP A 199 -2.60 -11.28 -24.39
C ASP A 199 -2.54 -9.86 -23.80
N ARG A 200 -1.42 -9.16 -24.01
CA ARG A 200 -1.24 -7.78 -23.57
C ARG A 200 -2.25 -6.81 -24.19
N SER A 201 -2.85 -7.14 -25.34
CA SER A 201 -3.95 -6.35 -25.91
C SER A 201 -5.28 -6.52 -25.16
N ASP A 202 -5.43 -7.59 -24.38
CA ASP A 202 -6.68 -7.96 -23.73
C ASP A 202 -6.74 -7.56 -22.25
N PHE A 203 -5.70 -6.95 -21.70
CA PHE A 203 -5.74 -6.42 -20.34
C PHE A 203 -4.89 -5.18 -20.11
N GLN A 204 -5.36 -4.33 -19.20
CA GLN A 204 -4.62 -3.17 -18.71
C GLN A 204 -4.58 -3.20 -17.17
N TYR A 205 -3.37 -3.09 -16.61
CA TYR A 205 -3.17 -3.07 -15.16
C TYR A 205 -3.28 -1.64 -14.62
N GLN A 206 -4.29 -1.37 -13.81
CA GLN A 206 -4.68 -0.01 -13.42
C GLN A 206 -4.08 0.42 -12.08
N GLU A 207 -4.19 -0.41 -11.04
CA GLU A 207 -3.73 -0.07 -9.70
C GLU A 207 -3.32 -1.33 -8.92
N MET A 208 -2.39 -1.18 -7.98
CA MET A 208 -2.10 -2.20 -6.98
C MET A 208 -2.08 -1.55 -5.60
N ASP A 209 -2.90 -2.05 -4.68
CA ASP A 209 -2.74 -1.72 -3.26
C ASP A 209 -2.44 -2.97 -2.44
N THR A 210 -1.15 -3.17 -2.15
CA THR A 210 -0.60 -4.22 -1.27
C THR A 210 -0.85 -5.65 -1.75
N ASP A 211 -2.06 -6.15 -1.58
CA ASP A 211 -2.53 -7.51 -1.90
C ASP A 211 -3.75 -7.51 -2.84
N SER A 212 -4.08 -6.35 -3.42
CA SER A 212 -5.11 -6.17 -4.44
C SER A 212 -4.52 -5.77 -5.79
N ALA A 213 -5.09 -6.29 -6.88
CA ALA A 213 -4.74 -5.98 -8.25
C ALA A 213 -6.00 -5.56 -9.01
N TYR A 214 -6.00 -4.35 -9.56
CA TYR A 214 -7.09 -3.83 -10.39
C TYR A 214 -6.68 -3.92 -11.84
N ILE A 215 -7.42 -4.72 -12.60
CA ILE A 215 -7.10 -5.06 -13.99
C ILE A 215 -8.36 -4.88 -14.82
N ALA A 216 -8.27 -4.07 -15.87
CA ALA A 216 -9.31 -3.99 -16.89
C ALA A 216 -9.04 -5.08 -17.94
N PHE A 217 -10.09 -5.74 -18.40
CA PHE A 217 -10.03 -6.78 -19.43
C PHE A 217 -10.87 -6.39 -20.64
N SER A 218 -10.53 -6.89 -21.83
CA SER A 218 -11.27 -6.66 -23.07
C SER A 218 -12.57 -7.48 -23.17
N CYS A 219 -12.74 -8.49 -22.32
CA CYS A 219 -13.89 -9.40 -22.30
C CYS A 219 -14.49 -9.55 -20.89
N GLU A 220 -15.77 -9.90 -20.80
CA GLU A 220 -16.51 -10.08 -19.54
C GLU A 220 -15.99 -11.28 -18.72
N ASN A 221 -15.58 -12.36 -19.39
CA ASN A 221 -15.06 -13.57 -18.75
C ASN A 221 -13.59 -13.82 -19.14
N PRO A 222 -12.62 -13.04 -18.63
CA PRO A 222 -11.20 -13.09 -19.05
C PRO A 222 -10.54 -14.45 -18.87
N PHE A 223 -10.92 -15.19 -17.83
CA PHE A 223 -10.37 -16.52 -17.56
C PHE A 223 -11.07 -17.65 -18.33
N GLN A 224 -11.95 -17.31 -19.29
CA GLN A 224 -12.59 -18.24 -20.20
C GLN A 224 -12.32 -17.83 -21.66
N ASP A 225 -12.58 -16.56 -21.97
CA ASP A 225 -12.63 -16.05 -23.35
C ASP A 225 -11.28 -15.48 -23.80
N CYS A 226 -10.57 -14.81 -22.89
CA CYS A 226 -9.30 -14.12 -23.19
C CYS A 226 -8.05 -15.01 -22.95
N ILE A 227 -8.22 -16.31 -22.63
CA ILE A 227 -7.09 -17.24 -22.50
C ILE A 227 -6.55 -17.61 -23.87
N LYS A 228 -5.25 -17.38 -24.08
CA LYS A 228 -4.50 -17.75 -25.29
C LYS A 228 -4.81 -19.20 -25.70
N PRO A 229 -5.25 -19.46 -26.96
CA PRO A 229 -5.75 -20.76 -27.38
C PRO A 229 -4.81 -21.94 -27.06
N GLU A 230 -3.51 -21.75 -27.28
CA GLU A 230 -2.46 -22.74 -27.05
C GLU A 230 -2.20 -23.05 -25.56
N LEU A 231 -2.63 -22.19 -24.65
CA LEU A 231 -2.47 -22.37 -23.20
C LEU A 231 -3.74 -22.83 -22.48
N ARG A 232 -4.86 -23.04 -23.18
CA ARG A 232 -6.14 -23.39 -22.55
C ARG A 232 -6.09 -24.67 -21.72
N GLU A 233 -5.46 -25.73 -22.24
CA GLU A 233 -5.32 -26.99 -21.50
C GLU A 233 -4.37 -26.84 -20.30
N HIS A 234 -3.28 -26.09 -20.47
CA HIS A 234 -2.37 -25.76 -19.37
C HIS A 234 -3.10 -24.96 -18.28
N PHE A 235 -3.90 -23.97 -18.66
CA PHE A 235 -4.69 -23.17 -17.73
C PHE A 235 -5.68 -24.05 -16.96
N LYS A 236 -6.40 -24.97 -17.61
CA LYS A 236 -7.33 -25.88 -16.92
C LYS A 236 -6.63 -26.73 -15.86
N GLN A 237 -5.41 -27.19 -16.12
CA GLN A 237 -4.62 -28.01 -15.18
C GLN A 237 -4.07 -27.19 -14.01
N HIS A 238 -3.75 -25.91 -14.24
CA HIS A 238 -3.05 -25.04 -13.28
C HIS A 238 -3.90 -23.91 -12.69
N LYS A 239 -5.19 -23.78 -13.06
CA LYS A 239 -6.10 -22.72 -12.61
C LYS A 239 -6.13 -22.61 -11.08
N TYR A 240 -6.16 -23.74 -10.39
CA TYR A 240 -6.29 -23.79 -8.94
C TYR A 240 -4.98 -23.53 -8.17
N ASP A 241 -3.86 -23.36 -8.88
CA ASP A 241 -2.64 -22.81 -8.30
C ASP A 241 -2.78 -21.31 -8.01
N TRP A 242 -3.75 -20.64 -8.66
CA TRP A 242 -3.98 -19.21 -8.59
C TRP A 242 -5.31 -18.85 -7.93
N PHE A 243 -6.37 -19.60 -8.22
CA PHE A 243 -7.74 -19.27 -7.83
C PHE A 243 -8.36 -20.33 -6.91
N PRO A 244 -9.35 -19.97 -6.06
CA PRO A 244 -10.16 -20.94 -5.35
C PRO A 244 -10.77 -21.99 -6.27
N ARG A 245 -10.80 -23.24 -5.81
CA ARG A 245 -11.49 -24.32 -6.52
C ARG A 245 -12.99 -24.04 -6.57
N ASP A 246 -13.59 -24.17 -7.75
CA ASP A 246 -14.98 -23.81 -8.02
C ASP A 246 -15.87 -24.98 -8.45
N TYR A 247 -15.34 -26.21 -8.48
CA TYR A 247 -16.13 -27.42 -8.78
C TYR A 247 -17.09 -27.85 -7.65
N ASN A 248 -16.95 -27.27 -6.44
CA ASN A 248 -17.79 -27.58 -5.29
C ASN A 248 -17.89 -26.36 -4.35
N ASN A 249 -19.09 -26.07 -3.88
CA ASN A 249 -19.37 -24.90 -3.03
C ASN A 249 -18.61 -24.90 -1.70
N ASP A 250 -18.46 -26.05 -1.04
CA ASP A 250 -17.77 -26.14 0.25
C ASP A 250 -16.26 -26.00 0.08
N VAL A 251 -15.72 -26.58 -1.00
CA VAL A 251 -14.31 -26.38 -1.37
C VAL A 251 -14.05 -24.91 -1.72
N ALA A 252 -14.94 -24.27 -2.49
CA ALA A 252 -14.82 -22.86 -2.83
C ALA A 252 -14.82 -21.97 -1.58
N LYS A 253 -15.74 -22.21 -0.63
CA LYS A 253 -15.79 -21.49 0.65
C LYS A 253 -14.49 -21.66 1.45
N PHE A 254 -13.95 -22.88 1.49
CA PHE A 254 -12.69 -23.16 2.18
C PHE A 254 -11.52 -22.40 1.55
N ASP A 255 -11.42 -22.45 0.22
CA ASP A 255 -10.32 -21.85 -0.55
C ASP A 255 -10.36 -20.33 -0.60
N ARG A 256 -11.53 -19.70 -0.46
CA ARG A 256 -11.65 -18.23 -0.30
C ARG A 256 -10.88 -17.67 0.88
N ARG A 257 -10.47 -18.52 1.83
CA ARG A 257 -9.62 -18.20 2.99
C ARG A 257 -8.27 -18.92 2.96
N THR A 258 -7.94 -19.67 1.90
CA THR A 258 -6.63 -20.30 1.73
C THR A 258 -5.59 -19.22 1.35
N PRO A 259 -4.51 -19.06 2.13
CA PRO A 259 -3.50 -18.04 1.84
C PRO A 259 -2.83 -18.22 0.47
N GLY A 260 -2.64 -17.12 -0.23
CA GLY A 260 -1.94 -17.09 -1.53
C GLY A 260 -2.84 -17.27 -2.75
N LEU A 261 -4.12 -17.65 -2.60
CA LEU A 261 -5.07 -17.66 -3.70
C LEU A 261 -5.67 -16.27 -3.92
N PHE A 262 -5.91 -15.95 -5.19
CA PHE A 262 -6.55 -14.72 -5.64
C PHE A 262 -8.03 -14.96 -5.85
N LYS A 263 -8.86 -14.00 -5.45
CA LYS A 263 -10.32 -14.06 -5.63
C LYS A 263 -10.80 -12.72 -6.11
N ASP A 264 -11.89 -12.75 -6.87
CA ASP A 264 -12.62 -11.52 -7.16
C ASP A 264 -13.27 -10.99 -5.87
N GLU A 265 -12.93 -9.75 -5.52
CA GLU A 265 -13.54 -9.00 -4.41
C GLU A 265 -14.47 -7.89 -4.90
N TRP A 266 -14.31 -7.41 -6.14
CA TRP A 266 -15.09 -6.34 -6.73
C TRP A 266 -14.87 -6.34 -8.25
N SER A 267 -15.99 -6.30 -8.99
CA SER A 267 -16.02 -6.17 -10.45
C SER A 267 -17.01 -5.07 -10.86
N GLY A 268 -16.66 -4.33 -11.90
CA GLY A 268 -17.46 -3.31 -12.55
C GLY A 268 -16.72 -2.70 -13.74
N ASP A 269 -17.37 -1.76 -14.42
CA ASP A 269 -17.02 -1.42 -15.80
C ASP A 269 -16.19 -0.14 -15.93
N ALA A 270 -16.06 0.62 -14.84
CA ALA A 270 -15.32 1.88 -14.83
C ALA A 270 -14.42 2.01 -13.60
N MET A 271 -13.23 2.58 -13.84
CA MET A 271 -12.28 2.93 -12.80
C MET A 271 -11.50 4.18 -13.17
N VAL A 272 -11.32 5.09 -12.21
CA VAL A 272 -10.39 6.22 -12.33
C VAL A 272 -9.36 6.11 -11.20
N SER A 273 -8.07 6.03 -11.54
CA SER A 273 -6.97 6.05 -10.57
C SER A 273 -6.11 7.28 -10.79
N LEU A 274 -6.01 8.14 -9.77
CA LEU A 274 -5.26 9.40 -9.85
C LEU A 274 -3.84 9.25 -9.35
N SER A 275 -3.68 8.57 -8.21
CA SER A 275 -2.39 8.30 -7.58
C SER A 275 -2.52 7.12 -6.64
N SER A 276 -1.39 6.60 -6.14
CA SER A 276 -1.41 5.44 -5.25
C SER A 276 -2.40 5.62 -4.09
N LYS A 277 -3.35 4.69 -3.95
CA LYS A 277 -4.43 4.72 -2.94
C LYS A 277 -5.45 5.86 -3.08
N ASN A 278 -5.59 6.44 -4.27
CA ASN A 278 -6.61 7.42 -4.62
C ASN A 278 -7.26 7.01 -5.95
N TYR A 279 -8.33 6.22 -5.84
CA TYR A 279 -9.06 5.67 -6.98
C TYR A 279 -10.54 5.47 -6.66
N ILE A 280 -11.35 5.39 -7.70
CA ILE A 280 -12.76 5.01 -7.64
C ILE A 280 -13.04 3.92 -8.66
N CYS A 281 -13.84 2.93 -8.28
CA CYS A 281 -14.38 1.92 -9.17
C CYS A 281 -15.91 1.96 -9.08
N TYR A 282 -16.63 1.90 -10.20
CA TYR A 282 -18.07 2.06 -10.24
C TYR A 282 -18.67 1.34 -11.46
N LEU A 283 -19.98 1.10 -11.40
CA LEU A 283 -20.79 0.76 -12.56
C LEU A 283 -21.50 2.04 -13.03
N PRO A 284 -21.31 2.48 -14.29
CA PRO A 284 -21.96 3.69 -14.81
C PRO A 284 -23.49 3.67 -14.65
N ASP A 285 -24.10 2.50 -14.83
CA ASP A 285 -25.56 2.32 -14.80
C ASP A 285 -26.11 2.03 -13.38
N GLU A 286 -25.25 1.80 -12.38
CA GLU A 286 -25.66 1.49 -11.00
C GLU A 286 -25.01 2.45 -9.99
N SER A 287 -25.72 3.52 -9.65
CA SER A 287 -25.26 4.57 -8.74
C SER A 287 -24.87 4.12 -7.32
N TYR A 288 -25.26 2.92 -6.90
CA TYR A 288 -25.02 2.39 -5.54
C TYR A 288 -23.80 1.47 -5.45
N LYS A 289 -23.25 0.97 -6.56
CA LYS A 289 -22.13 0.02 -6.57
C LYS A 289 -20.81 0.74 -6.82
N VAL A 290 -20.37 1.52 -5.84
CA VAL A 290 -19.14 2.32 -5.88
C VAL A 290 -18.12 1.87 -4.83
N LYS A 291 -16.86 1.71 -5.22
CA LYS A 291 -15.71 1.50 -4.33
C LYS A 291 -14.75 2.68 -4.43
N VAL A 292 -14.68 3.50 -3.37
CA VAL A 292 -13.80 4.67 -3.32
C VAL A 292 -12.64 4.45 -2.34
N SER A 293 -11.42 4.70 -2.80
CA SER A 293 -10.23 4.84 -1.96
C SER A 293 -9.69 6.26 -2.11
N ALA A 294 -9.58 7.02 -1.01
CA ALA A 294 -9.03 8.37 -1.03
C ALA A 294 -8.18 8.60 0.22
N LYS A 295 -6.90 8.18 0.17
CA LYS A 295 -6.05 8.14 1.37
C LYS A 295 -5.88 9.52 2.00
N GLY A 296 -6.27 9.60 3.27
CA GLY A 296 -6.15 10.80 4.09
C GLY A 296 -7.33 11.77 3.95
N VAL A 297 -8.34 11.44 3.14
CA VAL A 297 -9.62 12.15 3.06
C VAL A 297 -10.65 11.40 3.91
N GLN A 298 -11.54 12.13 4.56
CA GLN A 298 -12.56 11.56 5.43
C GLN A 298 -13.81 11.18 4.61
N GLN A 299 -14.16 9.90 4.60
CA GLN A 299 -15.29 9.36 3.81
C GLN A 299 -16.52 8.99 4.65
N GLY A 300 -16.33 8.63 5.92
CA GLY A 300 -17.42 8.10 6.75
C GLY A 300 -18.57 9.09 6.97
N GLY A 301 -19.81 8.58 6.96
CA GLY A 301 -21.02 9.39 7.18
C GLY A 301 -21.32 10.39 6.07
N GLY A 302 -21.00 10.07 4.80
CA GLY A 302 -21.26 10.94 3.65
C GLY A 302 -20.32 12.13 3.53
N ARG A 303 -19.22 12.17 4.29
CA ARG A 303 -18.25 13.27 4.21
C ARG A 303 -17.55 13.28 2.86
N ASN A 304 -17.44 14.47 2.26
CA ASN A 304 -16.80 14.70 0.97
C ASN A 304 -17.43 13.92 -0.20
N SER A 305 -18.69 13.48 -0.10
CA SER A 305 -19.38 12.75 -1.17
C SER A 305 -19.64 13.61 -2.42
N ASP A 306 -19.60 14.93 -2.27
CA ASP A 306 -19.65 15.93 -3.33
C ASP A 306 -18.43 15.89 -4.26
N VAL A 307 -17.27 15.45 -3.74
CA VAL A 307 -16.03 15.31 -4.52
C VAL A 307 -15.57 13.86 -4.68
N LEU A 308 -15.95 12.96 -3.78
CA LEU A 308 -15.57 11.54 -3.79
C LEU A 308 -16.62 10.67 -4.50
N ASN A 309 -16.92 11.04 -5.74
CA ASN A 309 -17.86 10.38 -6.63
C ASN A 309 -17.25 10.28 -8.05
N PRO A 310 -17.86 9.54 -8.99
CA PRO A 310 -17.32 9.38 -10.34
C PRO A 310 -16.98 10.71 -11.02
N ASP A 311 -17.92 11.67 -11.01
CA ASP A 311 -17.74 12.98 -11.63
C ASP A 311 -16.54 13.75 -11.04
N GLY A 312 -16.37 13.73 -9.72
CA GLY A 312 -15.24 14.36 -9.06
C GLY A 312 -13.88 13.77 -9.47
N PHE A 313 -13.79 12.44 -9.61
CA PHE A 313 -12.57 11.78 -10.08
C PHE A 313 -12.32 12.02 -11.58
N GLU A 314 -13.34 11.92 -12.42
CA GLU A 314 -13.24 12.17 -13.87
C GLU A 314 -12.87 13.62 -14.17
N THR A 315 -13.51 14.58 -13.49
CA THR A 315 -13.24 16.02 -13.64
C THR A 315 -11.79 16.36 -13.29
N VAL A 316 -11.21 15.72 -12.28
CA VAL A 316 -9.78 15.93 -11.94
C VAL A 316 -8.86 15.55 -13.09
N VAL A 317 -9.17 14.46 -13.81
CA VAL A 317 -8.38 14.02 -14.97
C VAL A 317 -8.66 14.92 -16.18
N ARG A 318 -9.93 15.12 -16.51
CA ARG A 318 -10.39 15.87 -17.69
C ARG A 318 -9.94 17.32 -17.66
N ASP A 319 -10.14 17.99 -16.54
CA ASP A 319 -9.89 19.44 -16.41
C ASP A 319 -8.50 19.70 -15.83
N ARG A 320 -7.76 18.64 -15.45
CA ARG A 320 -6.42 18.71 -14.86
C ARG A 320 -6.37 19.62 -13.63
N ILE A 321 -7.28 19.39 -12.69
CA ILE A 321 -7.46 20.26 -11.52
C ILE A 321 -7.14 19.57 -10.19
N THR A 322 -7.26 20.35 -9.12
CA THR A 322 -7.24 19.85 -7.73
C THR A 322 -8.57 20.15 -7.09
N LEU A 323 -9.24 19.12 -6.57
CA LEU A 323 -10.44 19.29 -5.76
C LEU A 323 -10.08 19.32 -4.28
N GLN A 324 -10.79 20.16 -3.54
CA GLN A 324 -10.63 20.30 -2.10
C GLN A 324 -11.72 19.53 -1.36
N GLY A 325 -11.42 19.13 -0.13
CA GLY A 325 -12.37 18.49 0.76
C GLY A 325 -12.15 18.96 2.20
N THR A 326 -13.16 18.75 3.03
CA THR A 326 -13.14 19.11 4.43
C THR A 326 -12.66 17.96 5.29
N LYS A 327 -11.69 18.24 6.16
CA LYS A 327 -11.26 17.35 7.23
C LYS A 327 -11.59 17.97 8.58
N LYS A 328 -12.35 17.24 9.39
CA LYS A 328 -12.66 17.61 10.78
C LYS A 328 -11.95 16.67 11.74
N GLY A 329 -11.43 17.20 12.83
CA GLY A 329 -10.78 16.37 13.83
C GLY A 329 -10.65 17.09 15.15
N PHE A 330 -10.03 16.40 16.10
CA PHE A 330 -9.72 16.94 17.41
C PHE A 330 -8.21 17.17 17.51
N ARG A 331 -7.81 18.24 18.18
CA ARG A 331 -6.42 18.48 18.57
C ARG A 331 -6.39 19.10 19.96
N LEU A 332 -5.31 18.86 20.69
CA LEU A 332 -5.02 19.64 21.89
C LEU A 332 -4.64 21.06 21.43
N SER A 333 -5.37 22.06 21.92
CA SER A 333 -4.99 23.46 21.76
C SER A 333 -3.87 23.78 22.75
N LYS A 334 -2.74 24.29 22.27
CA LYS A 334 -1.64 24.69 23.16
C LYS A 334 -1.99 25.92 23.99
N GLU A 335 -2.81 26.81 23.44
CA GLU A 335 -3.23 28.05 24.08
C GLU A 335 -4.25 27.79 25.20
N THR A 336 -5.29 27.00 24.91
CA THR A 336 -6.37 26.74 25.86
C THR A 336 -6.17 25.47 26.69
N LYS A 337 -5.10 24.70 26.39
CA LYS A 337 -4.77 23.40 26.99
C LYS A 337 -5.96 22.43 27.04
N SER A 338 -6.86 22.54 26.07
CA SER A 338 -8.10 21.77 25.97
C SER A 338 -8.24 21.11 24.60
N ILE A 339 -9.03 20.05 24.53
CA ILE A 339 -9.35 19.40 23.25
C ILE A 339 -10.30 20.32 22.48
N ILE A 340 -9.84 20.79 21.32
CA ILE A 340 -10.66 21.58 20.41
C ILE A 340 -10.97 20.80 19.14
N THR A 341 -12.15 21.04 18.58
CA THR A 341 -12.51 20.59 17.25
C THR A 341 -11.95 21.58 16.23
N TYR A 342 -11.24 21.08 15.22
CA TYR A 342 -10.82 21.89 14.08
C TYR A 342 -11.49 21.39 12.80
N SER A 343 -11.71 22.32 11.87
CA SER A 343 -12.11 22.04 10.50
C SER A 343 -11.07 22.65 9.58
N GLN A 344 -10.55 21.86 8.64
CA GLN A 344 -9.54 22.30 7.69
C GLN A 344 -9.94 21.87 6.28
N THR A 345 -9.88 22.82 5.36
CA THR A 345 -9.92 22.53 3.92
C THR A 345 -8.56 22.00 3.47
N LYS A 346 -8.55 20.86 2.81
CA LYS A 346 -7.33 20.21 2.30
C LYS A 346 -7.58 19.67 0.90
N THR A 347 -6.50 19.42 0.16
CA THR A 347 -6.57 18.67 -1.10
C THR A 347 -7.24 17.30 -0.87
N ALA A 348 -8.32 17.04 -1.60
CA ALA A 348 -9.01 15.77 -1.61
C ALA A 348 -8.53 14.91 -2.79
N LEU A 349 -8.71 15.40 -4.01
CA LEU A 349 -8.28 14.76 -5.25
C LEU A 349 -7.35 15.71 -6.00
N ASN A 350 -6.35 15.18 -6.69
CA ASN A 350 -5.32 15.99 -7.33
C ASN A 350 -4.79 15.29 -8.57
N TYR A 351 -4.70 16.05 -9.67
CA TYR A 351 -4.13 15.60 -10.93
C TYR A 351 -2.62 15.33 -10.86
N TYR A 352 -1.87 16.10 -10.07
CA TYR A 352 -0.41 15.97 -10.04
C TYR A 352 0.06 14.65 -9.44
N TYR A 353 0.86 13.91 -10.22
CA TYR A 353 1.42 12.63 -9.85
C TYR A 353 2.87 12.49 -10.32
N ASP A 354 3.79 12.34 -9.37
CA ASP A 354 5.23 12.36 -9.63
C ASP A 354 5.96 11.09 -9.18
N LYS A 355 5.23 10.01 -8.89
CA LYS A 355 5.85 8.70 -8.60
C LYS A 355 6.02 7.82 -9.83
N ARG A 356 5.48 8.26 -10.97
CA ARG A 356 5.56 7.68 -12.31
C ARG A 356 5.61 8.86 -13.28
N ARG A 357 6.17 8.65 -14.46
CA ARG A 357 6.13 9.65 -15.53
C ARG A 357 4.77 9.56 -16.20
N VAL A 358 4.00 10.63 -16.14
CA VAL A 358 2.72 10.73 -16.85
C VAL A 358 3.02 11.18 -18.28
N LEU A 359 2.45 10.47 -19.26
CA LEU A 359 2.67 10.75 -20.68
C LEU A 359 1.82 11.94 -21.16
N GLU A 360 2.02 12.34 -22.41
CA GLU A 360 1.37 13.52 -23.02
C GLU A 360 -0.17 13.44 -23.07
N ASP A 361 -0.71 12.22 -23.11
CA ASP A 361 -2.16 11.97 -23.02
C ASP A 361 -2.74 12.37 -21.65
N GLY A 362 -1.88 12.58 -20.65
CA GLY A 362 -2.24 12.96 -19.31
C GLY A 362 -2.87 11.84 -18.48
N ILE A 363 -2.82 10.59 -18.96
CA ILE A 363 -3.49 9.42 -18.39
C ILE A 363 -2.50 8.26 -18.25
N THR A 364 -1.82 7.90 -19.34
CA THR A 364 -0.89 6.77 -19.35
C THR A 364 0.34 7.11 -18.52
N THR A 365 0.85 6.12 -17.78
CA THR A 365 2.03 6.32 -16.94
C THR A 365 3.07 5.22 -17.10
N VAL A 366 4.34 5.62 -17.12
CA VAL A 366 5.51 4.71 -17.15
C VAL A 366 6.34 4.84 -15.87
N ALA A 367 7.16 3.84 -15.58
CA ALA A 367 8.06 3.91 -14.43
C ALA A 367 9.05 5.08 -14.60
N LEU A 368 9.48 5.66 -13.48
CA LEU A 368 10.58 6.63 -13.50
C LEU A 368 11.91 5.90 -13.72
N ASP A 369 12.84 6.56 -14.41
CA ASP A 369 14.19 6.03 -14.67
C ASP A 369 15.19 6.44 -13.56
N ILE A 370 14.78 6.25 -12.31
CA ILE A 370 15.58 6.56 -11.11
C ILE A 370 15.47 5.49 -10.06
#